data_AF-A0A819CQJ0-F1
#
_entry.id   AF-A0A819CQJ0-F1
#
_cell.length_a   1.000
_cell.length_b   1.000
_cell.length_c   1.000
_cell.angle_alpha   90.00
_cell.angle_beta   90.00
_cell.angle_gamma   90.00
#
_symmetry.space_group_name_H-M   'P 1'
#
loop_
_entity.id
_entity.type
_entity.pdbx_description
1 polymer ?
#
loop_
_entity_poly.entity_id
_entity_poly.type
_entity_poly.pdbx_seq_one_letter_code
_entity_poly.pdbx_strand_id
1 'polypeptide(L)'
;MTDAEIKNSLTDAVVKMLRSEELVKVLEETHALWNQWLFGILPGELFQWIKELVVNDRFGFQAYRLIPSKINLTTNTLTKQFNTGLDLALQHCNFIRNRKNELLKVHEVIIDKTSISEQSSFIDVHLMRQYIIDKHSKSSISLAEYPFIDDDPNLSHLGIHMFTWNDCIEMFMSDAFHRTHSIERNKQMITYFYSRCSMSEKIVGSTMSITRIPFLMDQNNRLQVIEDTYFPTDTIGDSGAWVVTNRS
;
A
#
# COMPACT_ATOMS: atom_id res chain seq x y z
N MET A 1 32.83 15.78 4.23
CA MET A 1 31.67 15.13 4.88
C MET A 1 30.42 15.76 4.34
N THR A 2 29.57 14.99 3.70
CA THR A 2 28.27 15.46 3.20
C THR A 2 27.24 15.45 4.32
N ASP A 3 26.23 16.32 4.29
CA ASP A 3 25.15 16.36 5.29
C ASP A 3 24.43 15.00 5.46
N ALA A 4 24.51 14.13 4.45
CA ALA A 4 24.01 12.76 4.50
C ALA A 4 24.83 11.83 5.41
N GLU A 5 26.15 12.03 5.51
CA GLU A 5 27.03 11.25 6.40
C GLU A 5 26.82 11.64 7.87
N ILE A 6 26.51 12.92 8.14
CA ILE A 6 26.19 13.42 9.48
C ILE A 6 24.82 12.90 9.95
N LYS A 7 23.80 12.89 9.07
CA LYS A 7 22.46 12.36 9.42
C LYS A 7 22.46 10.86 9.65
N ASN A 8 23.10 10.05 8.81
CA ASN A 8 23.21 8.61 9.04
C ASN A 8 23.99 8.28 10.33
N SER A 9 25.00 9.08 10.67
CA SER A 9 25.72 8.94 11.94
C SER A 9 24.87 9.29 13.16
N LEU A 10 23.95 10.25 13.05
CA LEU A 10 23.08 10.68 14.16
C LEU A 10 21.99 9.65 14.44
N THR A 11 21.34 9.11 13.42
CA THR A 11 20.34 8.05 13.59
C THR A 11 20.98 6.77 14.14
N ASP A 12 22.15 6.38 13.62
CA ASP A 12 22.88 5.21 14.10
C ASP A 12 23.43 5.43 15.52
N ALA A 13 23.82 6.65 15.87
CA ALA A 13 24.23 7.02 17.23
C ALA A 13 23.06 7.02 18.21
N VAL A 14 21.89 7.56 17.83
CA VAL A 14 20.67 7.54 18.67
C VAL A 14 20.20 6.10 18.87
N VAL A 15 20.20 5.28 17.82
CA VAL A 15 19.85 3.85 17.90
C VAL A 15 20.85 3.07 18.75
N LYS A 16 22.16 3.35 18.65
CA LYS A 16 23.19 2.75 19.52
C LYS A 16 23.07 3.20 20.97
N MET A 17 22.81 4.48 21.21
CA MET A 17 22.57 5.03 22.56
C MET A 17 21.35 4.35 23.21
N LEU A 18 20.26 4.20 22.46
CA LEU A 18 19.02 3.57 22.94
C LEU A 18 19.14 2.07 23.23
N ARG A 19 20.14 1.39 22.64
CA ARG A 19 20.37 -0.06 22.85
C ARG A 19 21.35 -0.37 23.99
N SER A 20 22.03 0.63 24.54
CA SER A 20 22.98 0.43 25.64
C SER A 20 22.28 0.62 26.99
N GLU A 21 22.07 -0.48 27.73
CA GLU A 21 21.44 -0.43 29.06
C GLU A 21 22.20 0.49 30.04
N GLU A 22 23.53 0.52 29.97
CA GLU A 22 24.37 1.38 30.82
C GLU A 22 24.17 2.88 30.52
N LEU A 23 24.20 3.28 29.24
CA LEU A 23 24.02 4.69 28.86
C LEU A 23 22.61 5.18 29.15
N VAL A 24 21.61 4.33 28.92
CA VAL A 24 20.21 4.65 29.21
C VAL A 24 20.00 4.87 30.71
N LYS A 25 20.65 4.08 31.57
CA LYS A 25 20.59 4.22 33.04
C LYS A 25 21.20 5.53 33.52
N VAL A 26 22.38 5.88 33.00
CA VAL A 26 23.06 7.16 33.31
C VAL A 26 22.22 8.37 32.90
N LEU A 27 21.56 8.29 31.73
CA LEU A 27 20.67 9.33 31.22
C LEU A 27 19.38 9.46 32.05
N GLU A 28 18.85 8.37 32.59
CA GLU A 28 17.67 8.41 33.48
C GLU A 28 17.98 9.07 34.84
N GLU A 29 19.19 8.91 35.38
CA GLU A 29 19.50 9.33 36.76
C GLU A 29 19.87 10.82 36.90
N THR A 30 20.49 11.44 35.88
CA THR A 30 21.06 12.81 36.01
C THR A 30 20.19 13.93 35.44
N HIS A 31 19.36 13.65 34.42
CA HIS A 31 18.51 14.65 33.75
C HIS A 31 17.13 14.09 33.33
N ALA A 32 16.52 13.28 34.21
CA ALA A 32 15.35 12.45 33.92
C ALA A 32 14.24 13.13 33.10
N LEU A 33 13.78 14.32 33.51
CA LEU A 33 12.65 15.01 32.86
C LEU A 33 13.03 15.60 31.49
N TRP A 34 14.22 16.18 31.37
CA TRP A 34 14.70 16.74 30.10
C TRP A 34 14.92 15.67 29.06
N ASN A 35 15.51 14.53 29.47
CA ASN A 35 15.71 13.40 28.58
C ASN A 35 14.36 12.78 28.18
N GLN A 36 13.43 12.59 29.12
CA GLN A 36 12.08 12.12 28.79
C GLN A 36 11.38 13.02 27.76
N TRP A 37 11.43 14.33 27.95
CA TRP A 37 10.88 15.29 27.01
C TRP A 37 11.57 15.20 25.64
N LEU A 38 12.90 15.16 25.61
CA LEU A 38 13.69 15.03 24.38
C LEU A 38 13.31 13.76 23.61
N PHE A 39 13.29 12.60 24.28
CA PHE A 39 12.89 11.34 23.68
C PHE A 39 11.45 11.35 23.17
N GLY A 40 10.55 12.10 23.80
CA GLY A 40 9.19 12.31 23.32
C GLY A 40 9.11 13.12 22.02
N ILE A 41 9.97 14.12 21.82
CA ILE A 41 9.93 14.98 20.62
C ILE A 41 10.77 14.43 19.45
N LEU A 42 11.80 13.63 19.73
CA LEU A 42 12.75 13.12 18.73
C LEU A 42 12.08 12.45 17.52
N PRO A 43 11.07 11.58 17.66
CA PRO A 43 10.39 10.99 16.52
C PRO A 43 9.75 12.04 15.60
N GLY A 44 9.14 13.10 16.13
CA GLY A 44 8.54 14.15 15.31
C GLY A 44 9.56 14.85 14.41
N GLU A 45 10.73 15.19 14.97
CA GLU A 45 11.83 15.79 14.22
C GLU A 45 12.40 14.84 13.15
N LEU A 46 12.52 13.55 13.47
CA LEU A 46 12.97 12.54 12.52
C LEU A 46 12.00 12.44 11.32
N PHE A 47 10.69 12.45 11.57
CA PHE A 47 9.69 12.42 10.50
C PHE A 47 9.70 13.69 9.65
N GLN A 48 10.00 14.85 10.23
CA GLN A 48 10.20 16.08 9.48
C GLN A 48 11.41 15.97 8.54
N TRP A 49 12.50 15.32 8.98
CA TRP A 49 13.65 15.06 8.10
C TRP A 49 13.35 14.02 7.02
N ILE A 50 12.63 12.95 7.35
CA ILE A 50 12.22 11.94 6.36
C ILE A 50 11.37 12.61 5.28
N LYS A 51 10.41 13.45 5.67
CA LYS A 51 9.60 14.25 4.75
C LYS A 51 10.44 15.05 3.76
N GLU A 52 11.46 15.77 4.23
CA GLU A 52 12.37 16.54 3.36
C GLU A 52 13.16 15.63 2.41
N LEU A 53 13.63 14.47 2.89
CA LEU A 53 14.41 13.53 2.10
C LEU A 53 13.57 12.81 1.03
N VAL A 54 12.30 12.51 1.32
CA VAL A 54 11.37 11.87 0.38
C VAL A 54 11.01 12.79 -0.78
N VAL A 55 10.94 14.10 -0.54
CA VAL A 55 10.71 15.11 -1.58
C VAL A 55 11.97 15.30 -2.44
N ASN A 56 13.16 15.09 -1.86
CA ASN A 56 14.43 15.25 -2.56
C ASN A 56 14.67 14.14 -3.59
N ASP A 57 14.91 14.51 -4.85
CA ASP A 57 15.12 13.56 -5.96
C ASP A 57 16.34 12.64 -5.79
N ARG A 58 17.32 13.02 -4.97
CA ARG A 58 18.51 12.19 -4.69
C ARG A 58 18.19 10.98 -3.84
N PHE A 59 17.24 11.10 -2.92
CA PHE A 59 16.92 10.04 -1.95
C PHE A 59 15.56 9.41 -2.25
N GLY A 60 14.53 10.23 -2.46
CA GLY A 60 13.17 9.79 -2.76
C GLY A 60 12.68 8.73 -1.77
N PHE A 61 12.09 7.66 -2.28
CA PHE A 61 11.52 6.58 -1.47
C PHE A 61 12.55 5.82 -0.61
N GLN A 62 13.85 5.90 -0.91
CA GLN A 62 14.88 5.26 -0.07
C GLN A 62 14.93 5.85 1.34
N ALA A 63 14.47 7.10 1.51
CA ALA A 63 14.42 7.78 2.79
C ALA A 63 13.51 7.06 3.81
N TYR A 64 12.53 6.27 3.36
CA TYR A 64 11.67 5.51 4.27
C TYR A 64 12.42 4.42 5.06
N ARG A 65 13.63 4.04 4.65
CA ARG A 65 14.50 3.14 5.45
C ARG A 65 14.91 3.73 6.80
N LEU A 66 14.77 5.05 6.97
CA LEU A 66 15.07 5.76 8.21
C LEU A 66 13.92 5.77 9.20
N ILE A 67 12.75 5.23 8.84
CA ILE A 67 11.60 5.14 9.73
C ILE A 67 11.95 4.24 10.90
N PRO A 68 11.88 4.74 12.15
CA PRO A 68 12.27 3.97 13.31
C PRO A 68 11.19 2.94 13.64
N SER A 69 11.62 1.76 14.11
CA SER A 69 10.71 0.78 14.71
C SER A 69 10.49 1.09 16.19
N LYS A 70 9.36 0.62 16.75
CA LYS A 70 9.15 0.65 18.20
C LYS A 70 10.25 -0.12 18.93
N ILE A 71 10.64 0.41 20.08
CA ILE A 71 11.67 -0.20 20.93
C ILE A 71 10.98 -1.08 21.97
N ASN A 72 11.35 -2.36 22.01
CA ASN A 72 10.75 -3.38 22.87
C ASN A 72 11.41 -3.43 24.26
N LEU A 73 11.52 -2.29 24.94
CA LEU A 73 12.03 -2.17 26.30
C LEU A 73 10.94 -1.56 27.20
N THR A 74 10.01 -2.40 27.65
CA THR A 74 8.75 -1.98 28.29
C THR A 74 8.92 -1.42 29.70
N THR A 75 10.05 -1.68 30.36
CA THR A 75 10.36 -1.18 31.70
C THR A 75 10.98 0.21 31.70
N ASN A 76 11.51 0.66 30.56
CA ASN A 76 12.29 1.89 30.47
C ASN A 76 11.43 3.13 30.15
N THR A 77 11.65 4.23 30.88
CA THR A 77 10.78 5.42 30.76
C THR A 77 11.09 6.20 29.49
N LEU A 78 12.37 6.32 29.10
CA LEU A 78 12.78 6.98 27.86
C LEU A 78 12.22 6.26 26.63
N THR A 79 12.25 4.92 26.64
CA THR A 79 11.64 4.08 25.60
C THR A 79 10.14 4.34 25.48
N LYS A 80 9.41 4.45 26.60
CA LYS A 80 7.98 4.78 26.57
C LYS A 80 7.73 6.16 25.95
N GLN A 81 8.53 7.15 26.31
CA GLN A 81 8.41 8.49 25.73
C GLN A 81 8.69 8.48 24.22
N PHE A 82 9.75 7.80 23.80
CA PHE A 82 10.07 7.63 22.38
C PHE A 82 8.95 6.95 21.60
N ASN A 83 8.45 5.81 22.10
CA ASN A 83 7.37 5.08 21.43
C ASN A 83 6.07 5.90 21.38
N THR A 84 5.78 6.69 22.42
CA THR A 84 4.63 7.62 22.44
C THR A 84 4.80 8.72 21.39
N GLY A 85 5.99 9.32 21.31
CA GLY A 85 6.33 10.31 20.29
C GLY A 85 6.24 9.74 18.88
N LEU A 86 6.64 8.48 18.69
CA LEU A 86 6.56 7.78 17.42
C LEU A 86 5.11 7.55 16.98
N ASP A 87 4.25 7.12 17.90
CA ASP A 87 2.81 6.97 17.64
C ASP A 87 2.16 8.29 17.23
N LEU A 88 2.49 9.38 17.93
CA LEU A 88 2.03 10.72 17.59
C LEU A 88 2.55 11.18 16.21
N ALA A 89 3.81 10.93 15.91
CA ALA A 89 4.40 11.27 14.61
C ALA A 89 3.70 10.51 13.48
N LEU A 90 3.47 9.20 13.62
CA LEU A 90 2.76 8.39 12.64
C LEU A 90 1.31 8.85 12.42
N GLN A 91 0.64 9.32 13.47
CA GLN A 91 -0.73 9.82 13.40
C GLN A 91 -0.84 11.18 12.69
N HIS A 92 0.13 12.07 12.91
CA HIS A 92 0.00 13.49 12.56
C HIS A 92 0.90 13.96 11.42
N CYS A 93 2.06 13.35 11.21
CA CYS A 93 3.01 13.77 10.19
C CYS A 93 2.57 13.31 8.79
N ASN A 94 2.63 14.24 7.84
CA ASN A 94 2.45 13.95 6.43
C ASN A 94 3.82 13.77 5.75
N PHE A 95 4.23 12.52 5.57
CA PHE A 95 5.57 12.20 5.06
C PHE A 95 5.55 11.15 3.94
N ILE A 96 4.40 10.52 3.69
CA ILE A 96 4.27 9.51 2.64
C ILE A 96 3.91 10.20 1.34
N ARG A 97 4.84 10.20 0.38
CA ARG A 97 4.65 10.74 -0.95
C ARG A 97 3.83 9.79 -1.83
N ASN A 98 2.71 10.27 -2.36
CA ASN A 98 1.91 9.52 -3.34
C ASN A 98 2.42 9.70 -4.78
N ARG A 99 1.79 9.02 -5.75
CA ARG A 99 2.13 9.14 -7.18
C ARG A 99 1.86 10.53 -7.78
N LYS A 100 1.10 11.38 -7.09
CA LYS A 100 0.89 12.81 -7.42
C LYS A 100 1.92 13.73 -6.77
N ASN A 101 2.91 13.18 -6.08
CA ASN A 101 3.93 13.90 -5.30
C ASN A 101 3.37 14.68 -4.10
N GLU A 102 2.17 14.34 -3.64
CA GLU A 102 1.55 14.89 -2.44
C GLU A 102 2.01 14.09 -1.22
N LEU A 103 2.18 14.78 -0.09
CA LEU A 103 2.55 14.17 1.17
C LEU A 103 1.32 13.89 2.01
N LEU A 104 1.13 12.63 2.34
CA LEU A 104 -0.02 12.07 3.03
C LEU A 104 0.36 11.52 4.40
N LYS A 105 -0.62 11.42 5.28
CA LYS A 105 -0.52 10.72 6.56
C LYS A 105 -0.75 9.22 6.38
N VAL A 106 -0.31 8.44 7.36
CA VAL A 106 -0.46 6.97 7.35
C VAL A 106 -1.90 6.51 7.08
N HIS A 107 -2.88 7.13 7.73
CA HIS A 107 -4.30 6.75 7.59
C HIS A 107 -4.97 7.24 6.29
N GLU A 108 -4.28 8.08 5.51
CA GLU A 108 -4.78 8.64 4.26
C GLU A 108 -4.35 7.81 3.03
N VAL A 109 -3.48 6.80 3.23
CA VAL A 109 -2.76 6.07 2.20
C VAL A 109 -3.27 4.64 2.05
N ILE A 110 -3.15 4.10 0.83
CA ILE A 110 -3.33 2.69 0.49
C ILE A 110 -2.09 2.18 -0.24
N ILE A 111 -1.52 1.07 0.23
CA ILE A 111 -0.50 0.33 -0.51
C ILE A 111 -1.19 -0.54 -1.57
N ASP A 112 -0.90 -0.29 -2.85
CA ASP A 112 -1.38 -1.11 -3.96
C ASP A 112 -0.44 -2.29 -4.21
N LYS A 113 -0.88 -3.51 -3.84
CA LYS A 113 -0.15 -4.75 -4.10
C LYS A 113 -0.39 -5.33 -5.49
N THR A 114 -1.23 -4.69 -6.29
CA THR A 114 -1.69 -5.19 -7.59
C THR A 114 -1.16 -4.39 -8.77
N SER A 115 -0.68 -3.17 -8.53
CA SER A 115 -0.38 -2.14 -9.53
C SER A 115 -1.54 -1.78 -10.46
N ILE A 116 -2.77 -2.25 -10.18
CA ILE A 116 -3.95 -1.97 -11.01
C ILE A 116 -4.38 -0.51 -10.88
N SER A 117 -4.11 0.15 -9.76
CA SER A 117 -4.45 1.56 -9.59
C SER A 117 -3.66 2.49 -10.51
N GLU A 118 -2.62 2.00 -11.18
CA GLU A 118 -1.88 2.73 -12.24
C GLU A 118 -2.62 2.70 -13.60
N GLN A 119 -3.54 1.74 -13.78
CA GLN A 119 -4.13 1.43 -15.08
C GLN A 119 -5.38 2.29 -15.37
N SER A 120 -5.17 3.59 -15.50
CA SER A 120 -6.24 4.58 -15.76
C SER A 120 -7.07 4.33 -17.03
N SER A 121 -6.61 3.48 -17.96
CA SER A 121 -7.33 3.13 -19.18
C SER A 121 -8.58 2.28 -18.93
N PHE A 122 -8.64 1.53 -17.82
CA PHE A 122 -9.80 0.71 -17.46
C PHE A 122 -10.22 0.80 -16.00
N ILE A 123 -9.44 1.50 -15.16
CA ILE A 123 -9.70 1.70 -13.74
C ILE A 123 -9.91 3.18 -13.44
N ASP A 124 -10.97 3.48 -12.72
CA ASP A 124 -11.19 4.78 -12.10
C ASP A 124 -10.68 4.75 -10.65
N VAL A 125 -9.64 5.53 -10.38
CA VAL A 125 -9.02 5.61 -9.05
C VAL A 125 -9.99 6.13 -7.97
N HIS A 126 -10.93 7.00 -8.35
CA HIS A 126 -11.94 7.51 -7.41
C HIS A 126 -12.96 6.42 -7.07
N LEU A 127 -13.31 5.57 -8.03
CA LEU A 127 -14.15 4.40 -7.77
C LEU A 127 -13.43 3.41 -6.87
N MET A 128 -12.15 3.10 -7.12
CA MET A 128 -11.38 2.21 -6.24
C MET A 128 -11.32 2.75 -4.81
N ARG A 129 -11.04 4.05 -4.66
CA ARG A 129 -11.03 4.73 -3.37
C ARG A 129 -12.38 4.59 -2.67
N GLN A 130 -13.48 4.87 -3.39
CA GLN A 130 -14.82 4.79 -2.82
C GLN A 130 -15.18 3.36 -2.42
N TYR A 131 -14.84 2.37 -3.25
CA TYR A 131 -15.04 0.96 -2.94
C TYR A 131 -14.36 0.56 -1.62
N ILE A 132 -13.12 1.01 -1.39
CA ILE A 132 -12.40 0.73 -0.14
C ILE A 132 -13.07 1.41 1.06
N ILE A 133 -13.51 2.67 0.90
CA ILE A 133 -14.27 3.39 1.96
C ILE A 133 -15.54 2.61 2.31
N ASP A 134 -16.30 2.17 1.30
CA ASP A 134 -17.58 1.48 1.49
C ASP A 134 -17.39 0.10 2.14
N LYS A 135 -16.39 -0.66 1.68
CA LYS A 135 -16.01 -1.96 2.25
C LYS A 135 -15.66 -1.86 3.74
N HIS A 136 -15.07 -0.74 4.14
CA HIS A 136 -14.62 -0.46 5.49
C HIS A 136 -15.50 0.54 6.25
N SER A 137 -16.74 0.77 5.81
CA SER A 137 -17.67 1.78 6.34
C SER A 137 -17.94 1.75 7.86
N LYS A 138 -17.57 0.68 8.56
CA LYS A 138 -17.63 0.58 10.04
C LYS A 138 -16.43 1.23 10.75
N SER A 139 -15.31 1.40 10.04
CA SER A 139 -14.14 2.16 10.46
C SER A 139 -14.19 3.52 9.78
N SER A 140 -14.06 4.61 10.53
CA SER A 140 -14.00 5.97 9.98
C SER A 140 -12.70 6.19 9.19
N ILE A 141 -12.54 5.53 8.05
CA ILE A 141 -11.37 5.68 7.18
C ILE A 141 -11.49 7.01 6.45
N SER A 142 -10.44 7.81 6.53
CA SER A 142 -10.32 9.09 5.83
C SER A 142 -9.16 9.01 4.84
N LEU A 143 -9.44 8.58 3.61
CA LEU A 143 -8.44 8.49 2.54
C LEU A 143 -8.23 9.82 1.82
N ALA A 144 -7.01 10.10 1.39
CA ALA A 144 -6.72 11.21 0.46
C ALA A 144 -7.43 11.02 -0.89
N GLU A 145 -7.48 12.07 -1.71
CA GLU A 145 -8.07 12.00 -3.06
C GLU A 145 -7.34 11.00 -3.97
N TYR A 146 -6.00 10.98 -3.90
CA TYR A 146 -5.13 10.01 -4.57
C TYR A 146 -4.34 9.20 -3.52
N PRO A 147 -4.96 8.19 -2.90
CA PRO A 147 -4.37 7.52 -1.72
C PRO A 147 -3.34 6.44 -2.08
N PHE A 148 -3.28 6.00 -3.34
CA PHE A 148 -2.51 4.82 -3.73
C PHE A 148 -1.01 5.10 -3.86
N ILE A 149 -0.21 4.21 -3.27
CA ILE A 149 1.24 4.13 -3.42
C ILE A 149 1.65 2.73 -3.86
N ASP A 150 2.85 2.64 -4.42
CA ASP A 150 3.45 1.35 -4.77
C ASP A 150 3.81 0.56 -3.51
N ASP A 151 3.99 -0.74 -3.67
CA ASP A 151 4.42 -1.60 -2.58
C ASP A 151 5.84 -1.23 -2.08
N ASP A 152 5.92 -0.71 -0.85
CA ASP A 152 7.18 -0.45 -0.17
C ASP A 152 7.27 -1.25 1.15
N PRO A 153 8.24 -2.17 1.31
CA PRO A 153 8.42 -2.94 2.54
C PRO A 153 8.78 -2.06 3.75
N ASN A 154 9.30 -0.85 3.54
CA ASN A 154 9.59 0.10 4.61
C ASN A 154 8.32 0.76 5.17
N LEU A 155 7.18 0.66 4.47
CA LEU A 155 5.92 1.25 4.89
C LEU A 155 4.89 0.21 5.36
N SER A 156 5.06 -1.06 4.99
CA SER A 156 4.09 -2.13 5.28
C SER A 156 3.86 -2.38 6.78
N HIS A 157 4.81 -2.03 7.63
CA HIS A 157 4.72 -2.23 9.09
C HIS A 157 4.01 -1.09 9.83
N LEU A 158 3.61 -0.02 9.12
CA LEU A 158 2.99 1.17 9.71
C LEU A 158 1.47 1.08 9.87
N GLY A 159 0.87 -0.08 9.55
CA GLY A 159 -0.57 -0.27 9.62
C GLY A 159 -1.36 0.45 8.52
N ILE A 160 -0.71 0.73 7.39
CA ILE A 160 -1.36 1.30 6.20
C ILE A 160 -2.30 0.25 5.58
N HIS A 161 -3.45 0.69 5.08
CA HIS A 161 -4.37 -0.18 4.36
C HIS A 161 -3.73 -0.74 3.09
N MET A 162 -4.01 -1.99 2.77
CA MET A 162 -3.42 -2.68 1.63
C MET A 162 -4.54 -3.06 0.66
N PHE A 163 -4.38 -2.72 -0.61
CA PHE A 163 -5.26 -3.18 -1.67
C PHE A 163 -4.62 -4.38 -2.37
N THR A 164 -5.27 -5.53 -2.25
CA THR A 164 -4.77 -6.83 -2.73
C THR A 164 -5.55 -7.31 -3.94
N TRP A 165 -5.10 -8.41 -4.55
CA TRP A 165 -5.82 -9.04 -5.65
C TRP A 165 -7.19 -9.59 -5.25
N ASN A 166 -7.38 -10.00 -3.99
CA ASN A 166 -8.70 -10.40 -3.51
C ASN A 166 -9.65 -9.19 -3.47
N ASP A 167 -9.18 -8.04 -2.97
CA ASP A 167 -9.95 -6.79 -3.00
C ASP A 167 -10.27 -6.37 -4.43
N CYS A 168 -9.33 -6.56 -5.35
CA CYS A 168 -9.52 -6.27 -6.76
C CYS A 168 -10.62 -7.14 -7.40
N ILE A 169 -10.62 -8.45 -7.15
CA ILE A 169 -11.66 -9.35 -7.65
C ILE A 169 -13.03 -8.98 -7.08
N GLU A 170 -13.11 -8.77 -5.77
CA GLU A 170 -14.36 -8.36 -5.13
C GLU A 170 -14.87 -7.02 -5.68
N MET A 171 -13.97 -6.07 -5.95
CA MET A 171 -14.30 -4.80 -6.60
C MET A 171 -14.83 -5.02 -8.00
N PHE A 172 -14.20 -5.85 -8.83
CA PHE A 172 -14.64 -6.14 -10.20
C PHE A 172 -16.02 -6.78 -10.25
N MET A 173 -16.38 -7.58 -9.24
CA MET A 173 -17.72 -8.17 -9.12
C MET A 173 -18.77 -7.22 -8.53
N SER A 174 -18.37 -6.05 -8.03
CA SER A 174 -19.29 -5.12 -7.38
C SER A 174 -20.19 -4.39 -8.38
N ASP A 175 -21.43 -4.09 -7.96
CA ASP A 175 -22.38 -3.30 -8.76
C ASP A 175 -21.82 -1.90 -9.10
N ALA A 176 -21.05 -1.30 -8.19
CA ALA A 176 -20.44 0.01 -8.42
C ALA A 176 -19.48 -0.02 -9.61
N PHE A 177 -18.64 -1.05 -9.69
CA PHE A 177 -17.71 -1.24 -10.81
C PHE A 177 -18.47 -1.47 -12.12
N HIS A 178 -19.44 -2.40 -12.14
CA HIS A 178 -20.23 -2.70 -13.34
C HIS A 178 -20.98 -1.48 -13.90
N ARG A 179 -21.48 -0.58 -13.05
CA ARG A 179 -22.19 0.64 -13.50
C ARG A 179 -21.29 1.63 -14.26
N THR A 180 -19.98 1.57 -14.06
CA THR A 180 -19.03 2.54 -14.64
C THR A 180 -18.07 1.91 -15.65
N HIS A 181 -18.00 0.59 -15.71
CA HIS A 181 -17.11 -0.14 -16.61
C HIS A 181 -17.77 -0.32 -17.99
N SER A 182 -17.17 0.26 -19.03
CA SER A 182 -17.66 0.19 -20.41
C SER A 182 -16.99 -0.92 -21.21
N ILE A 183 -17.54 -1.23 -22.39
CA ILE A 183 -16.95 -2.17 -23.36
C ILE A 183 -15.53 -1.73 -23.75
N GLU A 184 -15.30 -0.43 -23.97
CA GLU A 184 -13.99 0.12 -24.30
C GLU A 184 -12.98 -0.10 -23.16
N ARG A 185 -13.39 0.14 -21.91
CA ARG A 185 -12.57 -0.14 -20.73
C ARG A 185 -12.30 -1.64 -20.60
N ASN A 186 -13.28 -2.49 -20.91
CA ASN A 186 -13.09 -3.93 -20.88
C ASN A 186 -12.08 -4.42 -21.92
N LYS A 187 -12.09 -3.87 -23.14
CA LYS A 187 -11.06 -4.15 -24.16
C LYS A 187 -9.65 -3.79 -23.68
N GLN A 188 -9.50 -2.66 -22.99
CA GLN A 188 -8.23 -2.24 -22.39
C GLN A 188 -7.80 -3.19 -21.27
N MET A 189 -8.73 -3.60 -20.42
CA MET A 189 -8.51 -4.57 -19.35
C MET A 189 -8.05 -5.93 -19.89
N ILE A 190 -8.72 -6.47 -20.92
CA ILE A 190 -8.33 -7.71 -21.60
C ILE A 190 -6.93 -7.59 -22.20
N THR A 191 -6.63 -6.47 -22.87
CA THR A 191 -5.30 -6.23 -23.48
C THR A 191 -4.21 -6.19 -22.42
N TYR A 192 -4.46 -5.52 -21.29
CA TYR A 192 -3.55 -5.49 -20.15
C TYR A 192 -3.26 -6.89 -19.62
N PHE A 193 -4.31 -7.67 -19.30
CA PHE A 193 -4.13 -9.02 -18.77
C PHE A 193 -3.47 -9.97 -19.78
N TYR A 194 -3.81 -9.87 -21.07
CA TYR A 194 -3.16 -10.64 -22.13
C TYR A 194 -1.65 -10.35 -22.22
N SER A 195 -1.27 -9.06 -22.21
CA SER A 195 0.14 -8.66 -22.25
C SER A 195 0.93 -9.25 -21.08
N ARG A 196 0.40 -9.17 -19.85
CA ARG A 196 1.02 -9.74 -18.65
C ARG A 196 1.24 -11.25 -18.75
N CYS A 197 0.24 -11.98 -19.25
CA CYS A 197 0.39 -13.42 -19.50
C CYS A 197 1.42 -13.74 -20.58
N SER A 198 1.44 -12.98 -21.68
CA SER A 198 2.36 -13.20 -22.79
C SER A 198 3.83 -12.94 -22.41
N MET A 199 4.07 -12.05 -21.44
CA MET A 199 5.41 -11.70 -20.97
C MET A 199 5.97 -12.68 -19.93
N SER A 200 5.28 -13.78 -19.61
CA SER A 200 5.61 -14.73 -18.54
C SER A 200 5.77 -14.09 -17.15
N GLU A 201 5.33 -12.84 -17.00
CA GLU A 201 5.13 -12.23 -15.70
C GLU A 201 3.93 -12.92 -15.09
N LYS A 202 4.19 -13.88 -14.19
CA LYS A 202 3.20 -14.20 -13.15
C LYS A 202 2.74 -12.85 -12.60
N ILE A 203 1.43 -12.69 -12.40
CA ILE A 203 0.89 -11.52 -11.72
C ILE A 203 1.73 -11.30 -10.45
N VAL A 204 2.59 -10.30 -10.49
CA VAL A 204 3.83 -10.24 -9.70
C VAL A 204 3.47 -10.37 -8.21
N GLY A 205 4.07 -11.35 -7.53
CA GLY A 205 3.88 -11.56 -6.09
C GLY A 205 2.59 -12.28 -5.65
N SER A 206 1.69 -12.65 -6.58
CA SER A 206 0.47 -13.38 -6.23
C SER A 206 0.55 -14.86 -6.64
N THR A 207 0.03 -15.75 -5.79
CA THR A 207 -0.27 -17.14 -6.15
C THR A 207 -1.53 -17.26 -7.04
N MET A 208 -2.07 -16.12 -7.50
CA MET A 208 -3.36 -16.04 -8.16
C MET A 208 -3.22 -16.26 -9.67
N SER A 209 -3.96 -17.24 -10.17
CA SER A 209 -4.10 -17.47 -11.61
C SER A 209 -4.98 -16.39 -12.24
N ILE A 210 -4.60 -15.88 -13.41
CA ILE A 210 -5.45 -15.00 -14.23
C ILE A 210 -6.83 -15.61 -14.48
N THR A 211 -6.94 -16.94 -14.52
CA THR A 211 -8.21 -17.66 -14.74
C THR A 211 -9.25 -17.37 -13.66
N ARG A 212 -8.82 -16.90 -12.49
CA ARG A 212 -9.69 -16.56 -11.35
C ARG A 212 -10.09 -15.09 -11.30
N ILE A 213 -9.54 -14.25 -12.18
CA ILE A 213 -9.87 -12.82 -12.21
C ILE A 213 -11.07 -12.63 -13.14
N PRO A 214 -12.15 -11.97 -12.70
CA PRO A 214 -13.26 -11.66 -13.58
C PRO A 214 -12.87 -10.44 -14.42
N PHE A 215 -12.64 -10.66 -15.72
CA PHE A 215 -12.24 -9.58 -16.64
C PHE A 215 -12.85 -9.71 -18.04
N LEU A 216 -13.61 -10.78 -18.32
CA LEU A 216 -14.34 -10.94 -19.58
C LEU A 216 -15.77 -10.45 -19.41
N MET A 217 -16.17 -9.45 -20.16
CA MET A 217 -17.54 -8.93 -20.11
C MET A 217 -18.50 -9.83 -20.91
N ASP A 218 -19.59 -10.27 -20.27
CA ASP A 218 -20.65 -11.04 -20.92
C ASP A 218 -21.71 -10.16 -21.61
N GLN A 219 -22.71 -10.79 -22.24
CA GLN A 219 -23.82 -10.10 -22.90
C GLN A 219 -24.72 -9.29 -21.96
N ASN A 220 -24.60 -9.49 -20.64
CA ASN A 220 -25.33 -8.74 -19.61
C ASN A 220 -24.46 -7.62 -19.00
N ASN A 221 -23.31 -7.30 -19.60
CA ASN A 221 -22.32 -6.34 -19.12
C ASN A 221 -21.74 -6.70 -17.73
N ARG A 222 -21.67 -7.99 -17.39
CA ARG A 222 -21.04 -8.47 -16.15
C ARG A 222 -19.68 -9.07 -16.44
N LEU A 223 -18.73 -8.85 -15.54
CA LEU A 223 -17.43 -9.48 -15.64
C LEU A 223 -17.51 -10.94 -15.15
N GLN A 224 -17.05 -11.84 -16.00
CA GLN A 224 -16.95 -13.27 -15.75
C GLN A 224 -15.48 -13.69 -15.69
N VAL A 225 -15.24 -14.75 -14.93
CA VAL A 225 -13.96 -15.47 -14.96
C VAL A 225 -13.88 -16.33 -16.22
N ILE A 226 -12.67 -16.60 -16.70
CA ILE A 226 -12.46 -17.40 -17.92
C ILE A 226 -13.11 -18.79 -17.78
N GLU A 227 -12.99 -19.40 -16.60
CA GLU A 227 -13.52 -20.74 -16.30
C GLU A 227 -15.05 -20.83 -16.47
N ASP A 228 -15.76 -19.71 -16.30
CA ASP A 228 -17.21 -19.62 -16.42
C ASP A 228 -17.67 -19.13 -17.81
N THR A 229 -16.73 -18.87 -18.72
CA THR A 229 -17.04 -18.35 -20.05
C THR A 229 -17.22 -19.49 -21.05
N TYR A 230 -18.45 -19.65 -21.56
CA TYR A 230 -18.75 -20.65 -22.58
C TYR A 230 -18.62 -20.03 -23.97
N PHE A 231 -17.72 -20.57 -24.79
CA PHE A 231 -17.74 -20.30 -26.22
C PHE A 231 -18.76 -21.23 -26.88
N PRO A 232 -19.68 -20.71 -27.72
CA PRO A 232 -20.45 -21.59 -28.57
C PRO A 232 -19.47 -22.32 -29.48
N THR A 233 -19.31 -23.62 -29.28
CA THR A 233 -18.64 -24.48 -30.25
C THR A 233 -19.41 -24.41 -31.56
N ASP A 234 -18.71 -24.29 -32.70
CA ASP A 234 -19.26 -24.25 -34.07
C ASP A 234 -20.11 -25.48 -34.46
N THR A 235 -20.44 -26.36 -33.53
CA THR A 235 -21.47 -27.37 -33.72
C THR A 235 -22.85 -26.77 -33.50
N ILE A 236 -23.31 -25.99 -34.48
CA ILE A 236 -24.73 -26.03 -34.84
C ILE A 236 -24.95 -27.42 -35.47
N GLY A 237 -25.16 -28.39 -34.59
CA GLY A 237 -25.53 -29.76 -34.93
C GLY A 237 -26.69 -30.19 -34.05
N ASP A 238 -27.89 -29.73 -34.41
CA ASP A 238 -29.24 -30.25 -34.10
C ASP A 238 -29.60 -30.74 -32.68
N SER A 239 -28.83 -30.45 -31.65
CA SER A 239 -29.29 -30.63 -30.27
C SER A 239 -28.60 -29.60 -29.39
N GLY A 240 -29.40 -28.69 -28.81
CA GLY A 240 -28.96 -27.56 -27.99
C GLY A 240 -28.32 -27.96 -26.65
N ALA A 241 -27.26 -28.76 -26.70
CA ALA A 241 -26.45 -29.14 -25.55
C ALA A 241 -25.19 -28.27 -25.51
N TRP A 242 -25.07 -27.47 -24.45
CA TRP A 242 -23.85 -26.75 -24.10
C TRP A 242 -22.82 -27.75 -23.59
N VAL A 243 -21.64 -27.81 -24.22
CA VAL A 243 -20.54 -28.71 -23.81
C VAL A 243 -19.43 -27.90 -23.14
N VAL A 244 -18.98 -28.36 -21.97
CA VAL A 244 -17.85 -27.80 -21.23
C VAL A 244 -16.57 -28.07 -22.00
N THR A 245 -15.93 -27.04 -22.57
CA THR A 245 -14.60 -27.19 -23.17
C THR A 245 -13.52 -26.91 -22.12
N ASN A 246 -13.14 -27.93 -21.36
CA ASN A 246 -11.85 -27.93 -20.68
C ASN A 246 -10.77 -28.18 -21.74
N ARG A 247 -10.03 -27.15 -22.14
CA ARG A 247 -8.76 -27.32 -22.83
C ARG A 247 -7.63 -26.89 -21.89
N SER A 248 -6.90 -27.91 -21.45
CA SER A 248 -5.66 -27.91 -20.66
C SER A 248 -4.55 -27.10 -21.31
#